data_AF-A0A0W1AAS2-F1
#
_entry.id   AF-A0A0W1AAS2-F1
#
_cell.length_a   1.000
_cell.length_b   1.000
_cell.length_c   1.000
_cell.angle_alpha   90.00
_cell.angle_beta   90.00
_cell.angle_gamma   90.00
#
_symmetry.space_group_name_H-M   'P 1'
#
loop_
_entity.id
_entity.type
_entity.pdbx_description
1 polymer ?
#
loop_
_entity_poly.entity_id
_entity_poly.type
_entity_poly.pdbx_seq_one_letter_code
_entity_poly.pdbx_strand_id
1 'polypeptide(L)'
;MKFKSILTLFLSVFSLYASAQDNLSKASPIKRVLYITLDGIRWQDVLNQKQNMPIFWNKYASEAKIYGGLQQTEHTMEVASTPISLPSYQSQMSGKVTDCQNNDCGPVQIETFPEYLVNSLHFHPADVVTISCWDKMANGVEMNKGTITSSSGIEPMRDPYTSLPDITMQIINKLQSINYDRPDERLDKYSYAHALHYLKKYKPKFMYLSLGEADDFAHAGNRPAYLKMIGYYDKLLDALFSTLKELSIYDETLIIVSTDHGRGSGDEWTEHGDQYLGSKQTWAFVLNGELVPASVENGVNHYSTLSIRPTVEKVFNTKNG
;
A
#
# COMPACT_ATOMS: atom_id res chain seq x y z
N MET A 1 -60.93 -49.95 -13.26
CA MET A 1 -59.48 -50.12 -13.03
C MET A 1 -58.70 -49.97 -14.34
N LYS A 2 -58.17 -48.77 -14.64
CA LYS A 2 -57.06 -48.58 -15.59
C LYS A 2 -56.30 -47.32 -15.15
N PHE A 3 -55.07 -47.49 -14.66
CA PHE A 3 -54.06 -46.44 -14.57
C PHE A 3 -52.95 -46.83 -15.55
N LYS A 4 -52.59 -45.93 -16.48
CA LYS A 4 -51.38 -46.05 -17.31
C LYS A 4 -50.52 -44.79 -17.09
N SER A 5 -49.41 -45.02 -16.40
CA SER A 5 -48.06 -44.50 -16.62
C SER A 5 -47.89 -43.02 -17.01
N ILE A 6 -47.49 -42.22 -16.02
CA ILE A 6 -46.68 -41.01 -16.18
C ILE A 6 -45.27 -41.39 -15.72
N LEU A 7 -44.34 -41.61 -16.65
CA LEU A 7 -42.92 -41.76 -16.30
C LEU A 7 -42.02 -41.35 -17.48
N THR A 8 -42.02 -40.06 -17.82
CA THR A 8 -41.00 -39.52 -18.74
C THR A 8 -40.76 -38.02 -18.54
N LEU A 9 -40.51 -37.57 -17.31
CA LEU A 9 -40.08 -36.18 -17.09
C LEU A 9 -39.24 -35.96 -15.82
N PHE A 10 -38.28 -36.85 -15.53
CA PHE A 10 -37.41 -36.69 -14.35
C PHE A 10 -35.90 -36.81 -14.62
N LEU A 11 -35.46 -36.87 -15.89
CA LEU A 11 -34.02 -36.98 -16.21
C LEU A 11 -33.39 -35.77 -16.92
N SER A 12 -34.15 -34.73 -17.28
CA SER A 12 -33.59 -33.52 -17.93
C SER A 12 -33.33 -32.35 -16.97
N VAL A 13 -33.78 -32.44 -15.72
CA VAL A 13 -33.60 -31.34 -14.74
C VAL A 13 -32.32 -31.54 -13.92
N PHE A 14 -31.80 -32.76 -13.78
CA PHE A 14 -30.56 -33.01 -13.02
C PHE A 14 -29.28 -32.62 -13.76
N SER A 15 -29.30 -32.57 -15.10
CA SER A 15 -28.14 -32.21 -15.92
C SER A 15 -27.96 -30.69 -16.11
N LEU A 16 -28.96 -29.87 -15.77
CA LEU A 16 -28.85 -28.40 -15.78
C LEU A 16 -28.44 -27.81 -14.43
N TYR A 17 -28.60 -28.55 -13.33
CA TYR A 17 -28.13 -28.12 -12.00
C TYR A 17 -26.65 -28.41 -11.77
N ALA A 18 -26.09 -29.44 -12.41
CA ALA A 18 -24.67 -29.79 -12.26
C ALA A 18 -23.71 -28.80 -12.94
N SER A 19 -24.17 -28.01 -13.92
CA SER A 19 -23.33 -26.99 -14.60
C SER A 19 -23.41 -25.60 -13.95
N ALA A 20 -24.26 -25.40 -12.95
CA ALA A 20 -24.47 -24.09 -12.31
C ALA A 20 -23.73 -23.93 -10.97
N GLN A 21 -23.08 -24.98 -10.46
CA GLN A 21 -22.38 -24.97 -9.17
C GLN A 21 -20.84 -24.94 -9.26
N ASP A 22 -20.27 -25.07 -10.46
CA ASP A 22 -18.80 -24.98 -10.68
C ASP A 22 -18.30 -23.57 -11.05
N ASN A 23 -19.18 -22.57 -11.06
CA ASN A 23 -18.78 -21.16 -11.15
C ASN A 23 -18.67 -20.50 -9.76
N LEU A 24 -18.12 -21.22 -8.77
CA LEU A 24 -17.41 -20.51 -7.71
C LEU A 24 -16.19 -19.86 -8.38
N SER A 25 -16.31 -18.55 -8.63
CA SER A 25 -15.32 -17.72 -9.29
C SER A 25 -13.91 -18.06 -8.83
N LYS A 26 -13.13 -18.71 -9.70
CA LYS A 26 -11.68 -18.74 -9.54
C LYS A 26 -11.25 -17.27 -9.41
N ALA A 27 -10.69 -16.90 -8.26
CA ALA A 27 -10.21 -15.54 -8.05
C ALA A 27 -9.30 -15.14 -9.23
N SER A 28 -9.52 -13.95 -9.78
CA SER A 28 -8.71 -13.45 -10.89
C SER A 28 -7.24 -13.49 -10.49
N PRO A 29 -6.33 -13.99 -11.35
CA PRO A 29 -4.91 -13.99 -11.02
C PRO A 29 -4.45 -12.54 -10.85
N ILE A 30 -3.83 -12.25 -9.71
CA ILE A 30 -3.28 -10.92 -9.43
C ILE A 30 -2.19 -10.60 -10.46
N LYS A 31 -2.24 -9.39 -11.02
CA LYS A 31 -1.30 -8.89 -12.02
C LYS A 31 -0.64 -7.59 -11.62
N ARG A 32 -1.13 -6.94 -10.55
CA ARG A 32 -0.68 -5.63 -10.10
C ARG A 32 -0.61 -5.56 -8.59
N VAL A 33 0.19 -4.62 -8.10
CA VAL A 33 0.26 -4.25 -6.70
C VAL A 33 0.11 -2.73 -6.59
N LEU A 34 -0.84 -2.30 -5.77
CA LEU A 34 -0.95 -0.94 -5.27
C LEU A 34 -0.54 -0.95 -3.79
N TYR A 35 0.61 -0.37 -3.49
CA TYR A 35 1.12 -0.23 -2.14
C TYR A 35 1.00 1.22 -1.70
N ILE A 36 0.45 1.45 -0.50
CA ILE A 36 0.17 2.78 0.04
C ILE A 36 0.68 2.84 1.47
N THR A 37 1.49 3.83 1.80
CA THR A 37 1.87 4.15 3.18
C THR A 37 1.26 5.47 3.63
N LEU A 38 0.72 5.46 4.83
CA LEU A 38 0.23 6.64 5.54
C LEU A 38 1.16 6.84 6.75
N ASP A 39 2.10 7.76 6.63
CA ASP A 39 3.23 7.94 7.54
C ASP A 39 2.77 8.17 8.99
N GLY A 40 3.41 7.45 9.92
CA GLY A 40 3.23 7.62 11.37
C GLY A 40 1.82 7.41 11.90
N ILE A 41 0.91 6.75 11.17
CA ILE A 41 -0.44 6.48 11.68
C ILE A 41 -0.41 5.38 12.72
N ARG A 42 -0.89 5.70 13.92
CA ARG A 42 -1.06 4.73 15.01
C ARG A 42 -2.14 3.71 14.70
N TRP A 43 -1.85 2.43 14.94
CA TRP A 43 -2.82 1.34 14.74
C TRP A 43 -4.11 1.54 15.54
N GLN A 44 -4.06 2.15 16.73
CA GLN A 44 -5.24 2.41 17.56
C GLN A 44 -6.24 3.35 16.87
N ASP A 45 -5.74 4.26 16.03
CA ASP A 45 -6.54 5.29 15.40
C ASP A 45 -7.27 4.77 14.16
N VAL A 46 -6.84 3.63 13.63
CA VAL A 46 -7.49 3.00 12.46
C VAL A 46 -8.16 1.67 12.80
N LEU A 47 -7.63 0.88 13.75
CA LEU A 47 -8.17 -0.42 14.13
C LEU A 47 -9.19 -0.36 15.28
N ASN A 48 -8.91 0.44 16.33
CA ASN A 48 -9.83 0.58 17.47
C ASN A 48 -10.86 1.69 17.23
N GLN A 49 -10.43 2.80 16.63
CA GLN A 49 -11.28 3.96 16.34
C GLN A 49 -11.74 3.94 14.87
N LYS A 50 -12.51 2.91 14.52
CA LYS A 50 -13.00 2.68 13.15
C LYS A 50 -13.75 3.87 12.54
N GLN A 51 -14.35 4.72 13.37
CA GLN A 51 -15.01 5.96 12.95
C GLN A 51 -14.08 7.00 12.29
N ASN A 52 -12.75 6.85 12.43
CA ASN A 52 -11.79 7.71 11.75
C ASN A 52 -11.61 7.34 10.26
N MET A 53 -11.95 6.11 9.88
CA MET A 53 -11.94 5.62 8.49
C MET A 53 -13.28 4.94 8.11
N PRO A 54 -14.41 5.66 8.20
CA PRO A 54 -15.72 5.05 8.08
C PRO A 54 -15.98 4.45 6.70
N ILE A 55 -15.38 4.98 5.63
CA ILE A 55 -15.57 4.44 4.27
C ILE A 55 -14.86 3.10 4.16
N PHE A 56 -13.60 3.01 4.57
CA PHE A 56 -12.86 1.75 4.63
C PHE A 56 -13.62 0.67 5.39
N TRP A 57 -14.01 0.97 6.63
CA TRP A 57 -14.65 0.00 7.50
C TRP A 57 -16.02 -0.47 7.01
N ASN A 58 -16.80 0.40 6.36
CA ASN A 58 -18.12 0.03 5.85
C ASN A 58 -18.09 -0.63 4.47
N LYS A 59 -17.16 -0.24 3.60
CA LYS A 59 -17.16 -0.64 2.18
C LYS A 59 -16.16 -1.75 1.86
N TYR A 60 -15.05 -1.83 2.59
CA TYR A 60 -13.88 -2.62 2.19
C TYR A 60 -13.41 -3.62 3.27
N ALA A 61 -13.71 -3.41 4.55
CA ALA A 61 -13.18 -4.25 5.62
C ALA A 61 -13.63 -5.72 5.57
N SER A 62 -14.81 -6.03 5.01
CA SER A 62 -15.29 -7.42 4.88
C SER A 62 -14.51 -8.26 3.87
N GLU A 63 -13.81 -7.61 2.93
CA GLU A 63 -12.97 -8.25 1.91
C GLU A 63 -11.47 -8.10 2.20
N ALA A 64 -11.12 -7.29 3.20
CA ALA A 64 -9.74 -7.06 3.61
C ALA A 64 -9.26 -8.09 4.63
N LYS A 65 -8.00 -8.52 4.49
CA LYS A 65 -7.20 -9.05 5.60
C LYS A 65 -6.64 -7.89 6.40
N ILE A 66 -6.72 -7.99 7.71
CA ILE A 66 -6.33 -6.93 8.64
C ILE A 66 -5.20 -7.49 9.50
N TYR A 67 -4.13 -6.70 9.62
CA TYR A 67 -2.94 -6.98 10.40
C TYR A 67 -2.70 -5.83 11.37
N GLY A 68 -2.21 -6.15 12.56
CA GLY A 68 -1.95 -5.24 13.66
C GLY A 68 -3.03 -5.25 14.74
N GLY A 69 -2.72 -4.54 15.83
CA GLY A 69 -3.62 -4.36 16.96
C GLY A 69 -3.64 -5.49 17.99
N LEU A 70 -3.81 -5.11 19.26
CA LEU A 70 -3.63 -6.01 20.41
C LEU A 70 -4.68 -7.13 20.53
N GLN A 71 -5.82 -7.02 19.85
CA GLN A 71 -6.87 -8.04 19.87
C GLN A 71 -6.65 -9.16 18.83
N GLN A 72 -5.68 -9.00 17.91
CA GLN A 72 -5.39 -9.95 16.84
C GLN A 72 -4.07 -10.66 17.12
N THR A 73 -4.07 -11.58 18.09
CA THR A 73 -2.85 -12.26 18.54
C THR A 73 -2.13 -13.05 17.44
N GLU A 74 -2.84 -13.46 16.38
CA GLU A 74 -2.27 -14.22 15.26
C GLU A 74 -1.82 -13.35 14.06
N HIS A 75 -2.16 -12.05 14.06
CA HIS A 75 -1.83 -11.13 12.97
C HIS A 75 -1.20 -9.84 13.51
N THR A 76 -0.38 -9.90 14.56
CA THR A 76 0.38 -8.73 14.99
C THR A 76 1.26 -8.22 13.85
N MET A 77 1.49 -6.91 13.80
CA MET A 77 2.34 -6.30 12.80
C MET A 77 3.20 -5.22 13.44
N GLU A 78 4.49 -5.28 13.16
CA GLU A 78 5.48 -4.36 13.72
C GLU A 78 6.39 -3.78 12.64
N VAL A 79 7.02 -2.63 12.93
CA VAL A 79 8.18 -2.17 12.17
C VAL A 79 9.38 -3.05 12.51
N ALA A 80 10.09 -3.52 11.50
CA ALA A 80 11.24 -4.41 11.69
C ALA A 80 12.55 -3.66 11.97
N SER A 81 12.69 -2.44 11.46
CA SER A 81 13.82 -1.56 11.71
C SER A 81 13.59 -0.67 12.94
N THR A 82 14.50 0.27 13.19
CA THR A 82 14.22 1.42 14.06
C THR A 82 12.89 2.07 13.64
N PRO A 83 11.97 2.39 14.58
CA PRO A 83 10.68 3.04 14.32
C PRO A 83 10.77 4.50 13.86
N ILE A 84 11.50 4.73 12.77
CA ILE A 84 11.73 6.02 12.13
C ILE A 84 11.57 5.80 10.62
N SER A 85 11.09 6.82 9.92
CA SER A 85 10.60 6.71 8.55
C SER A 85 11.61 6.12 7.57
N LEU A 86 12.78 6.75 7.38
CA LEU A 86 13.74 6.27 6.38
C LEU A 86 14.27 4.84 6.66
N PRO A 87 14.68 4.45 7.88
CA PRO A 87 14.98 3.05 8.21
C PRO A 87 13.86 2.08 7.83
N SER A 88 12.61 2.45 8.16
CA SER A 88 11.45 1.61 7.86
C SER A 88 11.24 1.47 6.36
N TYR A 89 11.23 2.57 5.61
CA TYR A 89 11.08 2.54 4.16
C TYR A 89 12.20 1.74 3.48
N GLN A 90 13.46 1.94 3.88
CA GLN A 90 14.56 1.10 3.38
C GLN A 90 14.33 -0.38 3.65
N SER A 91 13.84 -0.74 4.84
CA SER A 91 13.58 -2.14 5.19
C SER A 91 12.41 -2.74 4.41
N GLN A 92 11.35 -1.97 4.17
CA GLN A 92 10.18 -2.38 3.39
C GLN A 92 10.55 -2.62 1.93
N MET A 93 11.34 -1.71 1.35
CA MET A 93 11.77 -1.77 -0.05
C MET A 93 12.82 -2.85 -0.27
N SER A 94 13.83 -2.97 0.61
CA SER A 94 14.88 -3.99 0.48
C SER A 94 14.49 -5.36 1.02
N GLY A 95 13.41 -5.46 1.80
CA GLY A 95 13.01 -6.67 2.52
C GLY A 95 14.05 -7.16 3.53
N LYS A 96 14.94 -6.28 4.00
CA LYS A 96 15.93 -6.55 5.04
C LYS A 96 16.12 -5.31 5.91
N VAL A 97 16.36 -5.49 7.20
CA VAL A 97 16.79 -4.36 8.05
C VAL A 97 18.17 -3.90 7.57
N THR A 98 18.31 -2.61 7.28
CA THR A 98 19.57 -2.00 6.85
C THR A 98 20.30 -1.37 8.03
N ASP A 99 21.53 -0.91 7.82
CA ASP A 99 22.29 -0.17 8.84
C ASP A 99 21.73 1.24 9.10
N CYS A 100 20.68 1.66 8.39
CA CYS A 100 20.08 2.96 8.59
C CYS A 100 19.32 3.05 9.92
N GLN A 101 19.67 4.04 10.75
CA GLN A 101 19.11 4.21 12.09
C GLN A 101 18.26 5.48 12.25
N ASN A 102 18.27 6.40 11.29
CA ASN A 102 17.55 7.67 11.36
C ASN A 102 17.27 8.25 9.96
N ASN A 103 16.68 9.44 9.90
CA ASN A 103 16.33 10.09 8.64
C ASN A 103 17.53 10.73 7.91
N ASP A 104 18.76 10.68 8.42
CA ASP A 104 19.95 11.28 7.81
C ASP A 104 20.80 10.27 7.01
N CYS A 105 20.32 9.03 6.89
CA CYS A 105 20.97 8.03 6.03
C CYS A 105 20.97 8.45 4.56
N GLY A 106 21.99 7.99 3.85
CA GLY A 106 22.03 8.05 2.38
C GLY A 106 21.10 7.02 1.73
N PRO A 107 21.19 6.89 0.39
CA PRO A 107 20.45 5.89 -0.37
C PRO A 107 20.63 4.47 0.18
N VAL A 108 19.60 3.65 0.06
CA VAL A 108 19.65 2.22 0.35
C VAL A 108 20.78 1.57 -0.46
N GLN A 109 21.57 0.72 0.19
CA GLN A 109 22.76 0.09 -0.42
C GLN A 109 22.50 -1.37 -0.82
N ILE A 110 21.23 -1.76 -0.89
CA ILE A 110 20.75 -3.09 -1.24
C ILE A 110 19.69 -2.90 -2.31
N GLU A 111 19.68 -3.74 -3.34
CA GLU A 111 18.65 -3.72 -4.38
C GLU A 111 17.26 -3.75 -3.74
N THR A 112 16.44 -2.75 -4.07
CA THR A 112 15.06 -2.66 -3.61
C THR A 112 14.14 -3.52 -4.47
N PHE A 113 12.95 -3.87 -3.97
CA PHE A 113 12.01 -4.64 -4.78
C PHE A 113 11.56 -3.87 -6.04
N PRO A 114 11.34 -2.53 -6.06
CA PRO A 114 11.07 -1.83 -7.32
C PRO A 114 12.20 -1.99 -8.33
N GLU A 115 13.46 -1.91 -7.90
CA GLU A 115 14.61 -2.17 -8.77
C GLU A 115 14.64 -3.63 -9.24
N TYR A 116 14.38 -4.60 -8.36
CA TYR A 116 14.25 -6.02 -8.73
C TYR A 116 13.19 -6.25 -9.82
N LEU A 117 12.03 -5.58 -9.74
CA LEU A 117 10.99 -5.69 -10.78
C LEU A 117 11.49 -5.22 -12.16
N VAL A 118 12.31 -4.17 -12.20
CA VAL A 118 12.90 -3.67 -13.46
C VAL A 118 14.08 -4.55 -13.90
N ASN A 119 15.05 -4.81 -13.03
CA ASN A 119 16.30 -5.47 -13.37
C ASN A 119 16.14 -6.98 -13.61
N SER A 120 15.41 -7.66 -12.72
CA SER A 120 15.30 -9.13 -12.73
C SER A 120 14.06 -9.60 -13.48
N LEU A 121 12.93 -8.90 -13.34
CA LEU A 121 11.69 -9.24 -14.04
C LEU A 121 11.48 -8.48 -15.35
N HIS A 122 12.43 -7.61 -15.73
CA HIS A 122 12.43 -6.88 -17.00
C HIS A 122 11.15 -6.05 -17.21
N PHE A 123 10.55 -5.54 -16.13
CA PHE A 123 9.44 -4.61 -16.26
C PHE A 123 9.93 -3.29 -16.85
N HIS A 124 9.12 -2.68 -17.71
CA HIS A 124 9.42 -1.35 -18.19
C HIS A 124 9.38 -0.36 -17.00
N PRO A 125 10.25 0.66 -16.91
CA PRO A 125 10.21 1.64 -15.82
C PRO A 125 8.84 2.33 -15.67
N ALA A 126 8.04 2.43 -16.73
CA ALA A 126 6.67 2.94 -16.69
C ALA A 126 5.66 2.01 -15.98
N ASP A 127 5.99 0.72 -15.82
CA ASP A 127 5.18 -0.26 -15.08
C ASP A 127 5.49 -0.25 -13.58
N VAL A 128 6.54 0.44 -13.15
CA VAL A 128 7.03 0.47 -11.76
C VAL A 128 7.19 1.92 -11.34
N VAL A 129 6.26 2.42 -10.53
CA VAL A 129 6.21 3.83 -10.15
C VAL A 129 6.19 4.03 -8.64
N THR A 130 6.98 4.99 -8.16
CA THR A 130 6.94 5.50 -6.79
C THR A 130 6.57 6.99 -6.82
N ILE A 131 5.56 7.37 -6.06
CA ILE A 131 5.18 8.77 -5.84
C ILE A 131 5.10 9.00 -4.35
N SER A 132 5.90 9.93 -3.83
CA SER A 132 5.99 10.18 -2.39
C SER A 132 5.96 11.65 -2.04
N CYS A 133 5.32 11.98 -0.92
CA CYS A 133 5.26 13.33 -0.38
C CYS A 133 6.63 13.86 0.05
N TRP A 134 7.53 13.03 0.58
CA TRP A 134 8.80 13.45 1.16
C TRP A 134 9.99 13.14 0.24
N ASP A 135 11.01 14.00 0.21
CA ASP A 135 12.15 13.90 -0.70
C ASP A 135 13.11 12.74 -0.34
N LYS A 136 13.36 12.52 0.96
CA LYS A 136 14.25 11.44 1.44
C LYS A 136 13.71 10.05 1.13
N MET A 137 12.45 9.92 0.75
CA MET A 137 11.90 8.68 0.19
C MET A 137 12.70 8.17 -1.01
N ALA A 138 13.32 9.06 -1.79
CA ALA A 138 14.24 8.68 -2.86
C ALA A 138 15.39 7.79 -2.35
N ASN A 139 15.87 8.03 -1.13
CA ASN A 139 16.90 7.21 -0.48
C ASN A 139 16.37 5.86 0.01
N GLY A 140 15.05 5.69 0.10
CA GLY A 140 14.40 4.44 0.51
C GLY A 140 14.11 3.49 -0.65
N VAL A 141 13.82 4.03 -1.83
CA VAL A 141 13.22 3.25 -2.93
C VAL A 141 14.17 2.87 -4.05
N GLU A 142 15.29 3.57 -4.23
CA GLU A 142 16.27 3.29 -5.28
C GLU A 142 17.69 3.28 -4.70
N MET A 143 18.43 2.18 -4.92
CA MET A 143 19.88 2.17 -4.75
C MET A 143 20.54 2.98 -5.87
N ASN A 144 20.09 2.80 -7.12
CA ASN A 144 20.56 3.55 -8.28
C ASN A 144 19.44 4.46 -8.81
N LYS A 145 19.57 5.77 -8.59
CA LYS A 145 18.58 6.77 -9.03
C LYS A 145 18.30 6.67 -10.54
N GLY A 146 17.02 6.57 -10.90
CA GLY A 146 16.55 6.51 -12.28
C GLY A 146 16.34 5.09 -12.82
N THR A 147 16.39 4.07 -11.96
CA THR A 147 16.06 2.70 -12.32
C THR A 147 14.55 2.53 -12.50
N ILE A 148 13.75 3.23 -11.70
CA ILE A 148 12.28 3.22 -11.78
C ILE A 148 11.73 4.59 -12.15
N THR A 149 10.43 4.67 -12.43
CA THR A 149 9.76 5.98 -12.46
C THR A 149 9.54 6.45 -11.01
N SER A 150 10.20 7.53 -10.60
CA SER A 150 10.04 8.09 -9.25
C SER A 150 9.76 9.60 -9.26
N SER A 151 9.06 10.06 -8.24
CA SER A 151 8.81 11.48 -7.95
C SER A 151 8.64 11.64 -6.44
N SER A 152 9.68 12.13 -5.77
CA SER A 152 9.73 12.31 -4.32
C SER A 152 9.81 13.79 -3.92
N GLY A 153 9.23 14.16 -2.79
CA GLY A 153 9.28 15.54 -2.31
C GLY A 153 8.68 16.50 -3.32
N ILE A 154 9.36 17.60 -3.61
CA ILE A 154 8.94 18.57 -4.63
C ILE A 154 9.41 18.25 -6.06
N GLU A 155 10.05 17.09 -6.31
CA GLU A 155 10.53 16.73 -7.65
C GLU A 155 9.37 16.67 -8.66
N PRO A 156 9.46 17.36 -9.81
CA PRO A 156 8.35 17.38 -10.76
C PRO A 156 8.13 15.99 -11.37
N MET A 157 6.88 15.55 -11.40
CA MET A 157 6.53 14.30 -12.08
C MET A 157 6.74 14.43 -13.58
N ARG A 158 7.34 13.41 -14.19
CA ARG A 158 7.64 13.36 -15.62
C ARG A 158 6.98 12.14 -16.26
N ASP A 159 6.76 12.24 -17.56
CA ASP A 159 6.33 11.11 -18.37
C ASP A 159 7.50 10.12 -18.54
N PRO A 160 7.32 8.83 -18.24
CA PRO A 160 8.42 7.86 -18.27
C PRO A 160 8.90 7.51 -19.69
N TYR A 161 8.13 7.83 -20.73
CA TYR A 161 8.52 7.56 -22.12
C TYR A 161 9.17 8.76 -22.80
N THR A 162 8.75 9.98 -22.42
CA THR A 162 9.23 11.22 -23.08
C THR A 162 10.12 12.08 -22.20
N SER A 163 10.21 11.79 -20.89
CA SER A 163 10.87 12.62 -19.86
C SER A 163 10.31 14.05 -19.72
N LEU A 164 9.23 14.37 -20.42
CA LEU A 164 8.53 15.65 -20.37
C LEU A 164 7.16 15.47 -19.72
N PRO A 165 6.74 16.34 -18.79
CA PRO A 165 5.42 16.23 -18.20
C PRO A 165 4.32 16.45 -19.25
N ASP A 166 3.27 15.63 -19.22
CA ASP A 166 2.04 15.92 -19.95
C ASP A 166 1.27 17.10 -19.31
N ILE A 167 0.18 17.55 -19.94
CA ILE A 167 -0.55 18.74 -19.46
C ILE A 167 -1.07 18.60 -18.03
N THR A 168 -1.55 17.42 -17.63
CA THR A 168 -2.03 17.18 -16.26
C THR A 168 -0.86 17.21 -15.29
N MET A 169 0.25 16.54 -15.61
CA MET A 169 1.47 16.59 -14.81
C MET A 169 2.01 18.03 -14.69
N GLN A 170 2.00 18.82 -15.78
CA GLN A 170 2.42 20.22 -15.77
C GLN A 170 1.58 21.07 -14.82
N ILE A 171 0.25 20.90 -14.84
CA ILE A 171 -0.66 21.63 -13.95
C ILE A 171 -0.36 21.26 -12.49
N ILE A 172 -0.26 19.97 -12.16
CA ILE A 172 -0.01 19.54 -10.78
C ILE A 172 1.39 19.99 -10.32
N ASN A 173 2.43 19.83 -11.15
CA ASN A 173 3.78 20.32 -10.89
C ASN A 173 3.81 21.84 -10.65
N LYS A 174 3.00 22.60 -11.39
CA LYS A 174 2.87 24.04 -11.18
C LYS A 174 2.19 24.35 -9.84
N LEU A 175 1.10 23.66 -9.53
CA LEU A 175 0.34 23.86 -8.29
C LEU A 175 1.14 23.46 -7.04
N GLN A 176 1.94 22.38 -7.09
CA GLN A 176 2.83 22.07 -5.96
C GLN A 176 3.91 23.14 -5.78
N SER A 177 4.49 23.65 -6.87
CA SER A 177 5.58 24.63 -6.80
C SER A 177 5.20 25.99 -6.19
N ILE A 178 3.91 26.36 -6.26
CA ILE A 178 3.41 27.62 -5.67
C ILE A 178 3.06 27.47 -4.18
N ASN A 179 2.97 26.24 -3.67
CA ASN A 179 2.71 25.92 -2.27
C ASN A 179 4.03 25.57 -1.55
N TYR A 180 5.04 26.43 -1.67
CA TYR A 180 6.45 26.16 -1.32
C TYR A 180 6.77 26.20 0.18
N ASP A 181 5.79 26.13 1.08
CA ASP A 181 6.06 26.35 2.52
C ASP A 181 6.93 25.24 3.14
N ARG A 182 7.18 24.14 2.42
CA ARG A 182 8.10 23.06 2.79
C ARG A 182 8.95 22.64 1.60
N PRO A 183 10.28 22.84 1.62
CA PRO A 183 11.14 22.58 0.46
C PRO A 183 11.41 21.09 0.21
N ASP A 184 11.24 20.25 1.24
CA ASP A 184 11.49 18.81 1.26
C ASP A 184 10.21 17.97 1.17
N GLU A 185 9.04 18.59 1.33
CA GLU A 185 7.75 17.91 1.36
C GLU A 185 6.72 18.51 0.40
N ARG A 186 6.01 17.63 -0.27
CA ARG A 186 4.85 17.92 -1.10
C ARG A 186 3.58 17.56 -0.33
N LEU A 187 2.63 18.49 -0.28
CA LEU A 187 1.29 18.23 0.26
C LEU A 187 0.67 16.98 -0.39
N ASP A 188 0.03 16.14 0.41
CA ASP A 188 -0.44 14.81 0.01
C ASP A 188 -1.46 14.87 -1.10
N LYS A 189 -2.25 15.94 -1.17
CA LYS A 189 -3.20 16.18 -2.27
C LYS A 189 -2.52 16.18 -3.65
N TYR A 190 -1.26 16.62 -3.75
CA TYR A 190 -0.51 16.65 -5.01
C TYR A 190 0.15 15.30 -5.30
N SER A 191 0.71 14.62 -4.29
CA SER A 191 1.16 13.22 -4.41
C SER A 191 0.03 12.33 -4.90
N TYR A 192 -1.13 12.46 -4.28
CA TYR A 192 -2.35 11.76 -4.68
C TYR A 192 -2.80 12.10 -6.10
N ALA A 193 -2.82 13.38 -6.49
CA ALA A 193 -3.22 13.78 -7.83
C ALA A 193 -2.30 13.18 -8.91
N HIS A 194 -0.99 13.14 -8.66
CA HIS A 194 -0.05 12.46 -9.55
C HIS A 194 -0.31 10.95 -9.60
N ALA A 195 -0.53 10.29 -8.46
CA ALA A 195 -0.81 8.87 -8.41
C ALA A 195 -2.08 8.49 -9.17
N LEU A 196 -3.16 9.25 -8.97
CA LEU A 196 -4.43 9.03 -9.66
C LEU A 196 -4.29 9.22 -11.19
N HIS A 197 -3.59 10.28 -11.61
CA HIS A 197 -3.33 10.52 -13.04
C HIS A 197 -2.49 9.39 -13.65
N TYR A 198 -1.41 8.99 -12.98
CA TYR A 198 -0.52 7.93 -13.43
C TYR A 198 -1.24 6.58 -13.52
N LEU A 199 -2.08 6.26 -12.52
CA LEU A 199 -2.89 5.04 -12.49
C LEU A 199 -3.82 4.98 -13.71
N LYS A 200 -4.55 6.06 -14.00
CA LYS A 200 -5.47 6.13 -15.14
C LYS A 200 -4.74 6.01 -16.48
N LYS A 201 -3.61 6.70 -16.62
CA LYS A 201 -2.82 6.76 -17.85
C LYS A 201 -2.11 5.44 -18.13
N TYR A 202 -1.36 4.91 -17.17
CA TYR A 202 -0.43 3.79 -17.40
C TYR A 202 -0.89 2.46 -16.85
N LYS A 203 -1.75 2.44 -15.83
CA LYS A 203 -2.18 1.20 -15.14
C LYS A 203 -0.97 0.32 -14.75
N PRO A 204 0.02 0.90 -14.04
CA PRO A 204 1.30 0.25 -13.79
C PRO A 204 1.12 -1.09 -13.09
N LYS A 205 2.10 -1.98 -13.26
CA LYS A 205 2.12 -3.26 -12.55
C LYS A 205 2.39 -3.06 -11.07
N PHE A 206 3.28 -2.13 -10.73
CA PHE A 206 3.58 -1.76 -9.35
C PHE A 206 3.45 -0.25 -9.19
N MET A 207 2.63 0.18 -8.23
CA MET A 207 2.54 1.58 -7.80
C MET A 207 2.74 1.66 -6.30
N TYR A 208 3.69 2.48 -5.88
CA TYR A 208 3.87 2.89 -4.50
C TYR A 208 3.46 4.36 -4.32
N LEU A 209 2.53 4.61 -3.40
CA LEU A 209 2.13 5.95 -2.97
C LEU A 209 2.46 6.14 -1.48
N SER A 210 3.32 7.10 -1.14
CA SER A 210 3.56 7.50 0.26
C SER A 210 2.96 8.88 0.54
N LEU A 211 2.20 8.98 1.63
CA LEU A 211 1.54 10.18 2.12
C LEU A 211 1.95 10.45 3.58
N GLY A 212 2.13 11.73 3.97
CA GLY A 212 2.83 12.06 5.22
C GLY A 212 2.24 13.19 6.08
N GLU A 213 1.24 13.96 5.62
CA GLU A 213 0.73 15.12 6.38
C GLU A 213 0.16 14.75 7.77
N ALA A 214 -0.30 13.51 7.97
CA ALA A 214 -0.72 13.07 9.30
C ALA A 214 0.46 13.08 10.29
N ASP A 215 1.64 12.61 9.88
CA ASP A 215 2.81 12.55 10.74
C ASP A 215 3.25 13.94 11.22
N ASP A 216 3.19 14.94 10.33
CA ASP A 216 3.45 16.34 10.67
C ASP A 216 2.51 16.88 11.75
N PHE A 217 1.21 16.59 11.61
CA PHE A 217 0.23 17.01 12.59
C PHE A 217 0.40 16.29 13.92
N ALA A 218 0.91 15.05 13.92
CA ALA A 218 1.25 14.34 15.13
C ALA A 218 2.48 14.94 15.82
N HIS A 219 3.56 15.23 15.09
CA HIS A 219 4.72 15.94 15.62
C HIS A 219 4.37 17.33 16.18
N ALA A 220 3.44 18.05 15.53
CA ALA A 220 2.93 19.32 16.03
C ALA A 220 2.00 19.20 17.25
N GLY A 221 1.71 17.99 17.74
CA GLY A 221 0.73 17.74 18.81
C GLY A 221 -0.70 18.09 18.43
N ASN A 222 -0.98 18.32 17.14
CA ASN A 222 -2.28 18.75 16.64
C ASN A 222 -3.18 17.55 16.37
N ARG A 223 -3.66 16.94 17.45
CA ARG A 223 -4.52 15.76 17.41
C ARG A 223 -5.77 15.93 16.52
N PRO A 224 -6.51 17.06 16.55
CA PRO A 224 -7.64 17.26 15.65
C PRO A 224 -7.26 17.26 14.17
N ALA A 225 -6.16 17.93 13.79
CA ALA A 225 -5.70 17.94 12.41
C ALA A 225 -5.22 16.56 11.96
N TYR A 226 -4.47 15.85 12.80
CA TYR A 226 -4.07 14.45 12.58
C TYR A 226 -5.28 13.57 12.26
N LEU A 227 -6.33 13.57 13.10
CA LEU A 227 -7.52 12.75 12.88
C LEU A 227 -8.31 13.17 11.63
N LYS A 228 -8.36 14.47 11.35
CA LYS A 228 -8.95 14.99 10.11
C LYS A 228 -8.18 14.50 8.88
N MET A 229 -6.86 14.38 8.99
CA MET A 229 -5.98 13.89 7.92
C MET A 229 -6.22 12.40 7.66
N ILE A 230 -6.38 11.57 8.71
CA ILE A 230 -6.82 10.17 8.56
C ILE A 230 -8.16 10.08 7.81
N GLY A 231 -9.14 10.89 8.18
CA GLY A 231 -10.43 10.93 7.48
C GLY A 231 -10.35 11.45 6.04
N TYR A 232 -9.32 12.24 5.70
CA TYR A 232 -9.05 12.63 4.31
C TYR A 232 -8.40 11.47 3.55
N TYR A 233 -7.44 10.75 4.13
CA TYR A 233 -6.89 9.52 3.52
C TYR A 233 -7.96 8.47 3.25
N ASP A 234 -8.93 8.26 4.14
CA ASP A 234 -10.04 7.34 3.93
C ASP A 234 -10.82 7.64 2.63
N LYS A 235 -11.03 8.93 2.31
CA LYS A 235 -11.65 9.37 1.05
C LYS A 235 -10.74 9.16 -0.16
N LEU A 236 -9.44 9.40 0.00
CA LEU A 236 -8.45 9.19 -1.06
C LEU A 236 -8.34 7.72 -1.46
N LEU A 237 -8.32 6.83 -0.46
CA LEU A 237 -8.34 5.38 -0.66
C LEU A 237 -9.61 4.94 -1.40
N ASP A 238 -10.78 5.42 -0.98
CA ASP A 238 -12.04 5.09 -1.66
C ASP A 238 -12.04 5.51 -3.14
N ALA A 239 -11.51 6.69 -3.45
CA ALA A 239 -11.41 7.18 -4.81
C ALA A 239 -10.37 6.40 -5.66
N LEU A 240 -9.25 5.95 -5.07
CA LEU A 240 -8.31 5.06 -5.75
C LEU A 240 -8.94 3.70 -6.05
N PHE A 241 -9.60 3.09 -5.06
CA PHE A 241 -10.20 1.77 -5.20
C PHE A 241 -11.38 1.80 -6.17
N SER A 242 -12.17 2.87 -6.15
CA SER A 242 -13.24 3.10 -7.13
C SER A 242 -12.64 3.30 -8.53
N THR A 243 -11.52 4.01 -8.67
CA THR A 243 -10.82 4.13 -9.97
C THR A 243 -10.32 2.77 -10.47
N LEU A 244 -9.78 1.90 -9.61
CA LEU A 244 -9.41 0.54 -10.00
C LEU A 244 -10.63 -0.25 -10.50
N LYS A 245 -11.80 -0.09 -9.88
CA LYS A 245 -13.07 -0.71 -10.32
C LYS A 245 -13.53 -0.16 -11.67
N GLU A 246 -13.51 1.16 -11.85
CA GLU A 246 -13.83 1.82 -13.13
C GLU A 246 -12.93 1.33 -14.28
N LEU A 247 -11.64 1.13 -13.99
CA LEU A 247 -10.66 0.62 -14.96
C LEU A 247 -10.74 -0.90 -15.16
N SER A 248 -11.66 -1.60 -14.47
CA SER A 248 -11.81 -3.06 -14.49
C SER A 248 -10.53 -3.82 -14.10
N ILE A 249 -9.72 -3.24 -13.22
CA ILE A 249 -8.47 -3.84 -12.73
C ILE A 249 -8.45 -4.07 -11.21
N TYR A 250 -9.55 -3.82 -10.51
CA TYR A 250 -9.66 -4.02 -9.07
C TYR A 250 -9.32 -5.45 -8.65
N ASP A 251 -10.02 -6.44 -9.21
CA ASP A 251 -9.87 -7.86 -8.83
C ASP A 251 -8.51 -8.46 -9.23
N GLU A 252 -7.75 -7.78 -10.10
CA GLU A 252 -6.38 -8.20 -10.48
C GLU A 252 -5.28 -7.36 -9.80
N THR A 253 -5.66 -6.52 -8.83
CA THR A 253 -4.73 -5.67 -8.07
C THR A 253 -4.73 -6.10 -6.62
N LEU A 254 -3.57 -6.56 -6.13
CA LEU A 254 -3.29 -6.66 -4.71
C LEU A 254 -3.13 -5.25 -4.16
N ILE A 255 -3.92 -4.92 -3.14
CA ILE A 255 -3.85 -3.62 -2.48
C ILE A 255 -3.29 -3.82 -1.09
N ILE A 256 -2.26 -3.07 -0.75
CA ILE A 256 -1.68 -3.05 0.60
C ILE A 256 -1.68 -1.59 1.07
N VAL A 257 -2.39 -1.32 2.17
CA VAL A 257 -2.35 -0.03 2.86
C VAL A 257 -1.71 -0.25 4.22
N SER A 258 -0.69 0.52 4.58
CA SER A 258 0.03 0.34 5.83
C SER A 258 0.62 1.67 6.32
N THR A 259 1.45 1.59 7.35
CA THR A 259 2.25 2.68 7.91
C THR A 259 3.70 2.19 8.00
N ASP A 260 4.63 3.12 8.03
CA ASP A 260 6.06 2.86 8.17
C ASP A 260 6.46 2.60 9.63
N HIS A 261 5.90 3.36 10.57
CA HIS A 261 6.07 3.13 12.01
C HIS A 261 4.78 3.47 12.78
N GLY A 262 4.76 3.06 14.05
CA GLY A 262 3.80 3.52 15.04
C GLY A 262 4.27 4.81 15.72
N ARG A 263 3.64 5.17 16.84
CA ARG A 263 4.06 6.31 17.68
C ARG A 263 3.99 5.96 19.15
N GLY A 264 4.56 6.81 19.99
CA GLY A 264 4.54 6.66 21.44
C GLY A 264 3.12 6.53 22.02
N SER A 265 3.06 5.97 23.23
CA SER A 265 1.81 5.71 23.94
C SER A 265 1.48 6.85 24.90
N GLY A 266 0.19 7.05 25.16
CA GLY A 266 -0.26 8.08 26.10
C GLY A 266 0.22 9.48 25.68
N ASP A 267 0.89 10.16 26.61
CA ASP A 267 1.38 11.53 26.41
C ASP A 267 2.56 11.61 25.42
N GLU A 268 3.22 10.48 25.12
CA GLU A 268 4.37 10.42 24.18
C GLU A 268 3.93 10.24 22.72
N TRP A 269 2.64 10.32 22.40
CA TRP A 269 2.13 10.03 21.05
C TRP A 269 2.66 10.95 19.95
N THR A 270 3.21 12.11 20.30
CA THR A 270 3.85 13.05 19.37
C THR A 270 5.25 12.59 18.95
N GLU A 271 5.79 11.56 19.59
CA GLU A 271 7.13 11.03 19.36
C GLU A 271 7.10 9.61 18.78
N HIS A 272 8.24 9.21 18.20
CA HIS A 272 8.51 7.85 17.74
C HIS A 272 10.00 7.53 17.80
N GLY A 273 10.34 6.24 17.72
CA GLY A 273 11.69 5.72 17.96
C GLY A 273 11.71 4.56 18.97
N ASP A 274 12.85 3.89 19.11
CA ASP A 274 13.02 2.68 19.93
C ASP A 274 12.72 2.91 21.43
N GLN A 275 12.89 4.14 21.92
CA GLN A 275 12.65 4.50 23.31
C GLN A 275 11.17 4.68 23.65
N TYR A 276 10.29 4.86 22.65
CA TYR A 276 8.88 5.17 22.89
C TYR A 276 8.02 3.91 22.72
N LEU A 277 7.37 3.51 23.81
CA LEU A 277 6.45 2.38 23.80
C LEU A 277 5.30 2.64 22.83
N GLY A 278 5.02 1.72 21.91
CA GLY A 278 3.98 1.91 20.88
C GLY A 278 4.52 2.17 19.48
N SER A 279 5.76 2.69 19.39
CA SER A 279 6.34 3.06 18.09
C SER A 279 6.59 1.87 17.19
N LYS A 280 6.80 0.68 17.77
CA LYS A 280 7.01 -0.54 17.00
C LYS A 280 5.73 -1.08 16.37
N GLN A 281 4.58 -0.84 16.96
CA GLN A 281 3.33 -1.43 16.50
C GLN A 281 2.80 -0.70 15.27
N THR A 282 2.72 -1.43 14.17
CA THR A 282 2.17 -0.97 12.90
C THR A 282 0.89 -1.74 12.58
N TRP A 283 0.41 -1.61 11.34
CA TRP A 283 -0.82 -2.22 10.88
C TRP A 283 -0.81 -2.33 9.35
N ALA A 284 -1.63 -3.22 8.80
CA ALA A 284 -1.91 -3.23 7.38
C ALA A 284 -3.35 -3.67 7.07
N PHE A 285 -3.89 -3.09 6.00
CA PHE A 285 -5.07 -3.56 5.31
C PHE A 285 -4.64 -4.15 3.97
N VAL A 286 -5.02 -5.40 3.70
CA VAL A 286 -4.69 -6.09 2.46
C VAL A 286 -5.96 -6.57 1.77
N LEU A 287 -6.17 -6.15 0.53
CA LEU A 287 -7.29 -6.59 -0.30
C LEU A 287 -6.80 -7.42 -1.47
N ASN A 288 -7.62 -8.38 -1.90
CA ASN A 288 -7.32 -9.31 -3.00
C ASN A 288 -6.05 -10.14 -2.78
N GLY A 289 -5.71 -10.41 -1.51
CA GLY A 289 -4.58 -11.23 -1.12
C GLY A 289 -4.33 -11.22 0.38
N GLU A 290 -3.14 -11.65 0.77
CA GLU A 290 -2.68 -11.72 2.16
C GLU A 290 -1.17 -11.44 2.20
N LEU A 291 -0.68 -10.93 3.33
CA LEU A 291 0.75 -10.78 3.55
C LEU A 291 1.43 -12.15 3.67
N VAL A 292 2.62 -12.25 3.10
CA VAL A 292 3.58 -13.31 3.44
C VAL A 292 4.16 -13.00 4.82
N PRO A 293 4.16 -13.95 5.78
CA PRO A 293 4.75 -13.72 7.09
C PRO A 293 6.24 -13.41 6.97
N ALA A 294 6.73 -12.49 7.79
CA ALA A 294 8.15 -12.14 7.88
C ALA A 294 8.96 -13.29 8.49
N SER A 295 8.37 -14.02 9.45
CA SER A 295 8.92 -15.25 10.00
C SER A 295 7.80 -16.19 10.47
N VAL A 296 8.14 -17.47 10.65
CA VAL A 296 7.26 -18.47 11.25
C VAL A 296 8.00 -19.12 12.41
N GLU A 297 7.51 -18.95 13.63
CA GLU A 297 8.13 -19.48 14.85
C GLU A 297 7.14 -20.39 15.57
N ASN A 298 7.52 -21.66 15.79
CA ASN A 298 6.66 -22.67 16.42
C ASN A 298 5.27 -22.80 15.75
N GLY A 299 5.19 -22.58 14.44
CA GLY A 299 3.93 -22.62 13.68
C GLY A 299 3.09 -21.35 13.76
N VAL A 300 3.58 -20.30 14.44
CA VAL A 300 2.94 -18.99 14.52
C VAL A 300 3.55 -18.06 13.48
N ASN A 301 2.69 -17.42 12.70
CA ASN A 301 3.10 -16.43 11.70
C ASN A 301 3.36 -15.08 12.39
N HIS A 302 4.52 -14.48 12.11
CA HIS A 302 4.87 -13.15 12.55
C HIS A 302 4.92 -12.21 11.34
N TYR A 303 4.22 -11.08 11.43
CA TYR A 303 4.19 -10.09 10.36
C TYR A 303 4.92 -8.82 10.80
N SER A 304 5.56 -8.19 9.84
CA SER A 304 6.23 -6.91 10.05
C SER A 304 6.29 -6.14 8.75
N THR A 305 6.91 -4.97 8.76
CA THR A 305 7.26 -4.24 7.54
C THR A 305 8.12 -5.07 6.57
N LEU A 306 8.80 -6.13 7.03
CA LEU A 306 9.51 -7.09 6.14
C LEU A 306 8.58 -8.05 5.40
N SER A 307 7.30 -8.12 5.77
CA SER A 307 6.30 -8.88 5.01
C SER A 307 6.00 -8.27 3.64
N ILE A 308 6.31 -6.99 3.42
CA ILE A 308 5.94 -6.26 2.19
C ILE A 308 6.64 -6.85 0.96
N ARG A 309 7.98 -6.80 0.90
CA ARG A 309 8.77 -7.32 -0.25
C ARG A 309 8.40 -8.74 -0.68
N PRO A 310 8.42 -9.77 0.19
CA PRO A 310 8.08 -11.14 -0.22
C PRO A 310 6.63 -11.28 -0.69
N THR A 311 5.70 -10.47 -0.17
CA THR A 311 4.32 -10.43 -0.67
C THR A 311 4.27 -9.93 -2.10
N VAL A 312 4.95 -8.82 -2.39
CA VAL A 312 5.03 -8.24 -3.75
C VAL A 312 5.72 -9.21 -4.72
N GLU A 313 6.85 -9.79 -4.33
CA GLU A 313 7.59 -10.74 -5.16
C GLU A 313 6.78 -12.01 -5.46
N LYS A 314 6.01 -12.53 -4.50
CA LYS A 314 5.10 -13.67 -4.71
C LYS A 314 4.08 -13.41 -5.82
N VAL A 315 3.57 -12.18 -5.95
CA VAL A 315 2.64 -11.80 -7.02
C VAL A 315 3.29 -11.91 -8.39
N PHE A 316 4.55 -11.49 -8.54
CA PHE A 316 5.19 -11.39 -9.85
C PHE A 316 6.05 -12.60 -10.24
N ASN A 317 6.57 -13.35 -9.27
CA ASN A 317 7.40 -14.54 -9.52
C ASN A 317 6.57 -15.79 -9.87
N THR A 318 5.27 -15.81 -9.60
CA THR A 318 4.38 -16.96 -9.87
C THR A 318 4.08 -17.19 -11.36
N LYS A 319 4.64 -16.37 -12.27
CA LYS A 319 4.42 -16.48 -13.73
C LYS A 319 5.58 -17.12 -14.52
N ASN A 320 6.63 -17.60 -13.86
CA ASN A 320 7.78 -18.25 -14.51
C ASN A 320 7.78 -19.79 -14.38
N GLY A 321 6.63 -20.41 -14.11
CA GLY A 321 6.44 -21.87 -14.06
C GLY A 321 5.54 -22.37 -15.17
#